data_AF-A0A9P6U7L1-F1
#
_entry.id   AF-A0A9P6U7L1-F1
#
_cell.length_a   1.000
_cell.length_b   1.000
_cell.length_c   1.000
_cell.angle_alpha   90.00
_cell.angle_beta   90.00
_cell.angle_gamma   90.00
#
_symmetry.space_group_name_H-M   'P 1'
#
loop_
_entity.id
_entity.type
_entity.pdbx_description
1 polymer ?
#
loop_
_entity_poly.entity_id
_entity_poly.type
_entity_poly.pdbx_seq_one_letter_code
_entity_poly.pdbx_strand_id
1 'polypeptide(L)'
;MQEIKTIIAAVFMVLILLATFASFIGVKLDNPPPQHISPVTGYPTWHETYPQYEDELGMAFTSLSLIFTLFSSYIAWRANRPPSRSLTGWVSKNGREETSFQINLMILYYVLATFAAIVGYIFLDVGKIWAVVGALHNLLEVMLLVLFAYGGRVESLSYGLVMFVYVVLTIVLSEYGPWPIDAVFFRWQGLCSDFGLLIFFIRLYVTTLNQLKAFGDLNKHDKLLRQQQRAVDQNVAAIVAENATAPTAMSANQPAEDHRQLEALERIKKHLVAKAPAPEQARQQQQQQQEQEEEARRSEARTSRRARFTHLFYDNSSSSSDDSSDDERASRNPFHRSGVQKSKGVAATLRNGSAEPPAQHTNGQAASSTTHLLSPSEANTSIAIPPPLSVNDVVHQSSVEWGVKWRNPDQLLLLIAAAFFHVAGNVVTTIWTQSLPALAVFQISYGLAFPLYGYYLYVDNHALRQTKVYLPSTSKASYVLYVSLSIFLSTLTVRLGLYVASKAAELAP
;
A
#
# COMPACT_ATOMS: atom_id res chain seq x y z
N MET A 1 1.00 26.88 -15.44
CA MET A 1 2.16 26.49 -16.29
C MET A 1 2.68 25.08 -16.00
N GLN A 2 2.91 24.68 -14.74
CA GLN A 2 3.42 23.34 -14.42
C GLN A 2 2.48 22.20 -14.89
N GLU A 3 1.18 22.33 -14.68
CA GLU A 3 0.20 21.33 -15.15
C GLU A 3 0.20 21.16 -16.68
N ILE A 4 0.30 22.27 -17.43
CA ILE A 4 0.41 22.24 -18.89
C ILE A 4 1.67 21.47 -19.31
N LYS A 5 2.82 21.72 -18.67
CA LYS A 5 4.06 20.96 -18.92
C LYS A 5 3.86 19.46 -18.66
N THR A 6 3.17 19.10 -17.58
CA THR A 6 2.86 17.70 -17.26
C THR A 6 1.92 17.07 -18.30
N ILE A 7 0.90 17.79 -18.77
CA ILE A 7 -0.01 17.31 -19.81
C ILE A 7 0.74 17.07 -21.12
N ILE A 8 1.57 18.03 -21.55
CA ILE A 8 2.39 17.89 -22.76
C ILE A 8 3.33 16.68 -22.64
N ALA A 9 4.00 16.52 -21.49
CA ALA A 9 4.85 15.36 -21.23
C ALA A 9 4.07 14.04 -21.26
N ALA A 10 2.86 14.01 -20.69
CA ALA A 10 2.01 12.82 -20.71
C ALA A 10 1.60 12.44 -22.15
N VAL A 11 1.17 13.41 -22.95
CA VAL A 11 0.83 13.19 -24.36
C VAL A 11 2.04 12.67 -25.14
N PHE A 12 3.20 13.31 -24.97
CA PHE A 12 4.42 12.89 -25.64
C PHE A 12 4.85 11.47 -25.24
N MET A 13 4.74 11.11 -23.96
CA MET A 13 5.03 9.75 -23.49
C MET A 13 4.06 8.71 -24.05
N VAL A 14 2.77 9.05 -24.21
CA VAL A 14 1.80 8.17 -24.87
C VAL A 14 2.16 7.96 -26.35
N LEU A 15 2.58 9.02 -27.05
CA LEU A 15 3.04 8.90 -28.44
C LEU A 15 4.28 8.02 -28.57
N ILE A 16 5.26 8.18 -27.68
CA ILE A 16 6.44 7.30 -27.61
C ILE A 16 6.00 5.87 -27.38
N LEU A 17 5.09 5.64 -26.44
CA LEU A 17 4.60 4.31 -26.13
C LEU A 17 3.93 3.65 -27.35
N LEU A 18 3.08 4.39 -28.08
CA LEU A 18 2.47 3.91 -29.30
C LEU A 18 3.50 3.57 -30.38
N ALA A 19 4.55 4.39 -30.54
CA ALA A 19 5.65 4.11 -31.46
C ALA A 19 6.42 2.84 -31.04
N THR A 20 6.65 2.62 -29.74
CA THR A 20 7.29 1.40 -29.24
C THR A 20 6.43 0.17 -29.49
N PHE A 21 5.11 0.24 -29.31
CA PHE A 21 4.21 -0.85 -29.68
C PHE A 21 4.22 -1.11 -31.19
N ALA A 22 4.20 -0.06 -32.01
CA ALA A 22 4.31 -0.20 -33.46
C ALA A 22 5.63 -0.87 -33.88
N SER A 23 6.70 -0.76 -33.07
CA SER A 23 7.96 -1.46 -33.34
C SER A 23 7.85 -2.98 -33.30
N PHE A 24 6.78 -3.56 -32.74
CA PHE A 24 6.52 -5.00 -32.77
C PHE A 24 5.93 -5.48 -34.11
N ILE A 25 5.51 -4.56 -34.99
CA ILE A 25 5.06 -4.92 -36.34
C ILE A 25 6.23 -5.58 -37.07
N GLY A 26 6.05 -6.83 -37.48
CA GLY A 26 7.07 -7.63 -38.19
C GLY A 26 7.99 -8.46 -37.29
N VAL A 27 7.79 -8.47 -35.96
CA VAL A 27 8.44 -9.44 -35.08
C VAL A 27 7.84 -10.82 -35.35
N LYS A 28 8.62 -11.70 -35.95
CA LYS A 28 8.20 -13.08 -36.23
C LYS A 28 8.31 -13.90 -34.94
N LEU A 29 7.16 -14.34 -34.41
CA LEU A 29 7.07 -15.29 -33.29
C LEU A 29 6.58 -16.67 -33.74
N ASP A 30 6.51 -16.90 -35.05
CA ASP A 30 5.78 -18.03 -35.64
C ASP A 30 6.53 -19.36 -35.49
N ASN A 31 7.84 -19.32 -35.24
CA ASN A 31 8.68 -20.49 -35.01
C ASN A 31 9.40 -20.35 -33.67
N PRO A 32 8.68 -20.42 -32.54
CA PRO A 32 9.32 -20.26 -31.26
C PRO A 32 10.22 -21.47 -30.96
N PRO A 33 11.31 -21.24 -30.21
CA PRO A 33 12.17 -22.31 -29.76
C PRO A 33 11.41 -23.35 -28.93
N PRO A 34 11.84 -24.62 -28.93
CA PRO A 34 11.19 -25.66 -28.14
C PRO A 34 11.22 -25.32 -26.65
N GLN A 35 10.09 -25.54 -25.98
CA GLN A 35 9.99 -25.35 -24.54
C GLN A 35 10.78 -26.44 -23.82
N HIS A 36 11.43 -26.07 -22.72
CA HIS A 36 11.92 -27.05 -21.78
C HIS A 36 10.76 -27.74 -21.05
N ILE A 37 10.96 -29.00 -20.66
CA ILE A 37 9.98 -29.77 -19.91
C ILE A 37 10.46 -29.87 -18.48
N SER A 38 9.65 -29.37 -17.54
CA SER A 38 9.99 -29.42 -16.11
C SER A 38 10.25 -30.87 -15.69
N PRO A 39 11.43 -31.20 -15.12
CA PRO A 39 11.73 -32.56 -14.70
C PRO A 39 10.87 -33.01 -13.51
N VAL A 40 10.33 -32.06 -12.75
CA VAL A 40 9.51 -32.35 -11.57
C VAL A 40 8.05 -32.59 -11.95
N THR A 41 7.49 -31.76 -12.84
CA THR A 41 6.05 -31.80 -13.14
C THR A 41 5.71 -32.44 -14.48
N GLY A 42 6.67 -32.54 -15.41
CA GLY A 42 6.45 -32.99 -16.78
C GLY A 42 5.73 -31.99 -17.68
N TYR A 43 5.45 -30.76 -17.21
CA TYR A 43 4.79 -29.73 -18.01
C TYR A 43 5.78 -28.82 -18.76
N PRO A 44 5.38 -28.24 -19.90
CA PRO A 44 6.18 -27.24 -20.60
C PRO A 44 6.43 -25.98 -19.77
N THR A 45 7.66 -25.46 -19.85
CA THR A 45 8.11 -24.27 -19.13
C THR A 45 8.16 -23.05 -20.05
N TRP A 46 8.36 -21.87 -19.47
CA TRP A 46 8.52 -20.59 -20.18
C TRP A 46 10.00 -20.24 -20.43
N HIS A 47 10.83 -21.26 -20.54
CA HIS A 47 12.23 -21.15 -20.96
C HIS A 47 12.55 -22.25 -21.96
N GLU A 48 13.58 -22.01 -22.76
CA GLU A 48 13.97 -22.88 -23.86
C GLU A 48 14.89 -24.00 -23.36
N THR A 49 14.95 -25.11 -24.11
CA THR A 49 15.98 -26.14 -23.90
C THR A 49 17.34 -25.63 -24.38
N TYR A 50 18.26 -25.29 -23.48
CA TYR A 50 19.63 -24.97 -23.88
C TYR A 50 20.55 -26.19 -23.77
N PRO A 51 21.34 -26.49 -24.82
CA PRO A 51 22.32 -27.58 -24.78
C PRO A 51 23.41 -27.39 -23.71
N GLN A 52 23.64 -26.14 -23.28
CA GLN A 52 24.66 -25.77 -22.28
C GLN A 52 24.04 -25.31 -20.95
N TYR A 53 22.74 -25.52 -20.74
CA TYR A 53 22.14 -25.19 -19.45
C TYR A 53 22.60 -26.21 -18.41
N GLU A 54 23.43 -25.75 -17.48
CA GLU A 54 23.80 -26.54 -16.31
C GLU A 54 22.67 -26.43 -15.28
N ASP A 55 21.74 -27.39 -15.29
CA ASP A 55 20.60 -27.47 -14.37
C ASP A 55 21.05 -27.30 -12.91
N GLU A 56 22.17 -27.92 -12.55
CA GLU A 56 22.77 -27.84 -11.21
C GLU A 56 23.11 -26.40 -10.81
N LEU A 57 23.66 -25.61 -11.74
CA LEU A 57 24.04 -24.23 -11.47
C LEU A 57 22.81 -23.31 -11.40
N GLY A 58 21.83 -23.52 -12.28
CA GLY A 58 20.53 -22.84 -12.21
C GLY A 58 19.81 -23.10 -10.88
N MET A 59 19.82 -24.34 -10.42
CA MET A 59 19.28 -24.74 -9.13
C MET A 59 20.07 -24.18 -7.95
N ALA A 60 21.40 -24.11 -8.05
CA ALA A 60 22.25 -23.50 -7.02
C ALA A 60 21.92 -22.01 -6.83
N PHE A 61 21.81 -21.24 -7.91
CA PHE A 61 21.43 -19.83 -7.83
C PHE A 61 20.01 -19.63 -7.29
N THR A 62 19.07 -20.48 -7.72
CA THR A 62 17.69 -20.45 -7.22
C THR A 62 17.63 -20.77 -5.72
N SER A 63 18.41 -21.77 -5.26
CA SER A 63 18.50 -22.14 -3.84
C SER A 63 19.11 -21.03 -3.00
N LEU A 64 20.10 -20.30 -3.54
CA LEU A 64 20.66 -19.14 -2.88
C LEU A 64 19.60 -18.04 -2.69
N SER A 65 18.80 -17.75 -3.72
CA SER A 65 17.68 -16.81 -3.65
C SER A 65 16.61 -17.26 -2.64
N LEU A 66 16.33 -18.57 -2.56
CA LEU A 66 15.44 -19.14 -1.54
C LEU A 66 15.94 -18.85 -0.12
N ILE A 67 17.22 -19.05 0.16
CA ILE A 67 17.80 -18.79 1.48
C ILE A 67 17.67 -17.30 1.83
N PHE A 68 18.00 -16.40 0.91
CA PHE A 68 17.87 -14.96 1.14
C PHE A 68 16.43 -14.52 1.37
N THR A 69 15.49 -15.02 0.57
CA THR A 69 14.07 -14.64 0.69
C THR A 69 13.39 -15.28 1.91
N LEU A 70 13.83 -16.46 2.34
CA LEU A 70 13.42 -17.06 3.62
C LEU A 70 13.88 -16.19 4.79
N PHE A 71 15.16 -15.79 4.80
CA PHE A 71 15.71 -14.91 5.83
C PHE A 71 15.02 -13.54 5.83
N SER A 72 14.79 -12.97 4.65
CA SER A 72 14.07 -11.70 4.47
C SER A 72 12.65 -11.78 4.99
N SER A 73 11.94 -12.87 4.67
CA SER A 73 10.59 -13.15 5.16
C SER A 73 10.54 -13.24 6.68
N TYR A 74 11.52 -13.92 7.28
CA TYR A 74 11.64 -14.01 8.73
C TYR A 74 11.89 -12.63 9.38
N ILE A 75 12.82 -11.83 8.84
CA ILE A 75 13.08 -10.47 9.33
C ILE A 75 11.84 -9.60 9.18
N ALA A 76 11.23 -9.58 7.99
CA ALA A 76 10.04 -8.79 7.69
C ALA A 76 8.90 -9.13 8.65
N TRP A 77 8.66 -10.43 8.89
CA TRP A 77 7.63 -10.88 9.83
C TRP A 77 7.93 -10.47 11.27
N ARG A 78 9.19 -10.60 11.72
CA ARG A 78 9.62 -10.14 13.05
C ARG A 78 9.49 -8.62 13.21
N ALA A 79 9.89 -7.88 12.18
CA ALA A 79 9.86 -6.43 12.14
C ALA A 79 8.44 -5.87 12.09
N ASN A 80 7.47 -6.61 11.56
CA ASN A 80 6.08 -6.16 11.43
C ASN A 80 5.21 -6.47 12.66
N ARG A 81 5.80 -6.90 13.78
CA ARG A 81 5.07 -7.00 15.04
C ARG A 81 4.58 -5.59 15.44
N PRO A 82 3.33 -5.46 15.94
CA PRO A 82 2.77 -4.16 16.29
C PRO A 82 3.73 -3.44 17.23
N PRO A 83 4.28 -2.28 16.82
CA PRO A 83 5.27 -1.61 17.63
C PRO A 83 4.62 -1.12 18.92
N SER A 84 5.38 -1.15 20.00
CA SER A 84 4.98 -0.52 21.27
C SER A 84 4.97 1.02 21.17
N ARG A 85 5.44 1.58 20.05
CA ARG A 85 5.59 3.02 19.81
C ARG A 85 4.96 3.43 18.48
N SER A 86 4.65 4.71 18.40
CA SER A 86 3.94 5.34 17.28
C SER A 86 4.63 5.12 15.93
N LEU A 87 3.84 4.61 14.99
CA LEU A 87 4.18 4.37 13.59
C LEU A 87 4.53 5.67 12.84
N THR A 88 5.26 5.54 11.74
CA THR A 88 5.49 6.62 10.77
C THR A 88 4.15 7.15 10.26
N GLY A 89 4.00 8.48 10.27
CA GLY A 89 2.84 9.19 9.78
C GLY A 89 2.94 9.44 8.28
N TRP A 90 2.01 8.89 7.51
CA TRP A 90 1.86 9.13 6.08
C TRP A 90 0.89 10.27 5.85
N VAL A 91 1.41 11.40 5.43
CA VAL A 91 0.63 12.62 5.23
C VAL A 91 0.14 12.66 3.79
N SER A 92 -1.17 12.50 3.62
CA SER A 92 -1.86 12.63 2.33
C SER A 92 -1.93 14.10 1.87
N LYS A 93 -2.34 14.31 0.61
CA LYS A 93 -2.53 15.67 0.04
C LYS A 93 -3.48 16.55 0.86
N ASN A 94 -4.47 15.94 1.52
CA ASN A 94 -5.47 16.66 2.31
C ASN A 94 -4.97 17.00 3.72
N GLY A 95 -3.67 16.76 4.01
CA GLY A 95 -3.08 16.92 5.34
C GLY A 95 -3.49 15.82 6.31
N ARG A 96 -4.31 14.85 5.88
CA ARG A 96 -4.71 13.71 6.71
C ARG A 96 -3.51 12.79 6.88
N GLU A 97 -3.16 12.56 8.14
CA GLU A 97 -2.09 11.67 8.56
C GLU A 97 -2.65 10.27 8.82
N GLU A 98 -2.11 9.28 8.11
CA GLU A 98 -2.43 7.86 8.27
C GLU A 98 -1.21 7.12 8.83
N THR A 99 -1.41 5.98 9.46
CA THR A 99 -0.30 5.19 10.00
C THR A 99 0.36 4.36 8.89
N SER A 100 1.67 4.11 9.01
CA SER A 100 2.41 3.25 8.08
C SER A 100 1.99 1.77 8.10
N PHE A 101 1.12 1.38 9.04
CA PHE A 101 0.75 -0.01 9.29
C PHE A 101 0.26 -0.75 8.03
N GLN A 102 -0.68 -0.18 7.27
CA GLN A 102 -1.22 -0.86 6.08
C GLN A 102 -0.16 -1.05 5.00
N ILE A 103 0.69 -0.04 4.79
CA ILE A 103 1.78 -0.10 3.81
C ILE A 103 2.83 -1.13 4.25
N ASN A 104 3.23 -1.12 5.51
CA ASN A 104 4.20 -2.08 6.06
C ASN A 104 3.67 -3.51 5.99
N LEU A 105 2.38 -3.70 6.27
CA LEU A 105 1.72 -5.00 6.13
C LEU A 105 1.69 -5.47 4.67
N MET A 106 1.45 -4.57 3.70
CA MET A 106 1.50 -4.93 2.28
C MET A 106 2.92 -5.27 1.82
N ILE A 107 3.94 -4.53 2.26
CA ILE A 107 5.35 -4.86 1.98
C ILE A 107 5.71 -6.22 2.59
N LEU A 108 5.24 -6.52 3.81
CA LEU A 108 5.42 -7.86 4.40
C LEU A 108 4.82 -8.94 3.50
N TYR A 109 3.56 -8.79 3.09
CA TYR A 109 2.94 -9.80 2.22
C TYR A 109 3.66 -9.93 0.89
N TYR A 110 4.15 -8.82 0.33
CA TYR A 110 4.96 -8.84 -0.88
C TYR A 110 6.25 -9.66 -0.72
N VAL A 111 6.99 -9.46 0.39
CA VAL A 111 8.17 -10.28 0.71
C VAL A 111 7.80 -11.76 0.85
N LEU A 112 6.71 -12.08 1.56
CA LEU A 112 6.23 -13.45 1.75
C LEU A 112 5.79 -14.12 0.45
N ALA A 113 5.08 -13.40 -0.42
CA ALA A 113 4.65 -13.91 -1.72
C ALA A 113 5.82 -14.14 -2.66
N THR A 114 6.89 -13.33 -2.56
CA THR A 114 8.12 -13.57 -3.32
C THR A 114 8.80 -14.86 -2.87
N PHE A 115 8.91 -15.08 -1.56
CA PHE A 115 9.40 -16.35 -1.02
C PHE A 115 8.55 -17.52 -1.54
N ALA A 116 7.22 -17.40 -1.50
CA ALA A 116 6.32 -18.41 -2.05
C ALA A 116 6.52 -18.62 -3.57
N ALA A 117 6.77 -17.56 -4.34
CA ALA A 117 7.04 -17.64 -5.77
C ALA A 117 8.36 -18.37 -6.08
N ILE A 118 9.41 -18.18 -5.26
CA ILE A 118 10.68 -18.91 -5.41
C ILE A 118 10.53 -20.38 -5.02
N VAL A 119 9.79 -20.67 -3.95
CA VAL A 119 9.41 -22.05 -3.60
C VAL A 119 8.65 -22.68 -4.76
N GLY A 120 7.66 -21.97 -5.30
CA GLY A 120 6.92 -22.39 -6.49
C GLY A 120 7.83 -22.65 -7.67
N TYR A 121 8.82 -21.79 -7.93
CA TYR A 121 9.77 -21.94 -9.03
C TYR A 121 10.54 -23.26 -8.91
N ILE A 122 11.01 -23.62 -7.72
CA ILE A 122 11.77 -24.84 -7.48
C ILE A 122 10.94 -26.11 -7.79
N PHE A 123 9.67 -26.11 -7.42
CA PHE A 123 8.81 -27.30 -7.55
C PHE A 123 8.04 -27.38 -8.87
N LEU A 124 7.69 -26.23 -9.45
CA LEU A 124 6.80 -26.14 -10.60
C LEU A 124 7.55 -25.77 -11.88
N ASP A 125 8.76 -25.22 -11.75
CA ASP A 125 9.49 -24.49 -12.80
C ASP A 125 8.68 -23.28 -13.31
N VAL A 126 9.31 -22.36 -14.04
CA VAL A 126 8.58 -21.22 -14.61
C VAL A 126 7.71 -21.72 -15.75
N GLY A 127 6.40 -21.58 -15.63
CA GLY A 127 5.44 -21.97 -16.66
C GLY A 127 4.03 -21.61 -16.22
N LYS A 128 3.04 -22.17 -16.91
CA LYS A 128 1.62 -21.89 -16.64
C LYS A 128 1.21 -22.21 -15.20
N ILE A 129 1.57 -23.39 -14.70
CA ILE A 129 1.23 -23.80 -13.31
C ILE A 129 1.85 -22.84 -12.28
N TRP A 130 3.11 -22.43 -12.49
CA TRP A 130 3.78 -21.46 -11.63
C TRP A 130 3.21 -20.05 -11.73
N ALA A 131 2.64 -19.67 -12.89
CA ALA A 131 2.07 -18.37 -13.14
C ALA A 131 1.01 -17.98 -12.10
N VAL A 132 0.30 -18.94 -11.50
CA VAL A 132 -0.66 -18.69 -10.42
C VAL A 132 0.04 -18.07 -9.19
N VAL A 133 1.19 -18.62 -8.79
CA VAL A 133 1.96 -18.11 -7.65
C VAL A 133 2.70 -16.83 -8.03
N GLY A 134 3.26 -16.77 -9.23
CA GLY A 134 3.90 -15.55 -9.74
C GLY A 134 2.90 -14.38 -9.88
N ALA A 135 1.65 -14.66 -10.28
CA ALA A 135 0.60 -13.64 -10.38
C ALA A 135 0.22 -13.08 -9.00
N LEU A 136 0.29 -13.88 -7.93
CA LEU A 136 0.10 -13.38 -6.57
C LEU A 136 1.20 -12.41 -6.15
N HIS A 137 2.46 -12.69 -6.51
CA HIS A 137 3.58 -11.77 -6.29
C HIS A 137 3.36 -10.44 -7.03
N ASN A 138 3.07 -10.49 -8.33
CA ASN A 138 2.83 -9.29 -9.14
C ASN A 138 1.58 -8.52 -8.67
N LEU A 139 0.54 -9.23 -8.21
CA LEU A 139 -0.65 -8.62 -7.63
C LEU A 139 -0.29 -7.74 -6.43
N LEU A 140 0.63 -8.16 -5.56
CA LEU A 140 0.99 -7.38 -4.37
C LEU A 140 1.73 -6.10 -4.72
N GLU A 141 2.46 -6.06 -5.84
CA GLU A 141 3.06 -4.85 -6.37
C GLU A 141 2.01 -3.88 -6.91
N VAL A 142 1.05 -4.40 -7.68
CA VAL A 142 -0.10 -3.63 -8.16
C VAL A 142 -0.93 -3.12 -6.98
N MET A 143 -1.13 -3.94 -5.95
CA MET A 143 -1.81 -3.56 -4.71
C MET A 143 -1.09 -2.42 -4.00
N LEU A 144 0.24 -2.45 -3.91
CA LEU A 144 1.06 -1.37 -3.35
C LEU A 144 0.91 -0.08 -4.17
N LEU A 145 1.05 -0.16 -5.50
CA LEU A 145 0.89 0.98 -6.40
C LEU A 145 -0.48 1.64 -6.27
N VAL A 146 -1.53 0.83 -6.23
CA VAL A 146 -2.90 1.31 -6.09
C VAL A 146 -3.14 1.84 -4.68
N LEU A 147 -2.64 1.19 -3.62
CA LEU A 147 -2.72 1.68 -2.25
C LEU A 147 -2.13 3.08 -2.13
N PHE A 148 -0.96 3.29 -2.72
CA PHE A 148 -0.32 4.60 -2.77
C PHE A 148 -1.11 5.62 -3.59
N ALA A 149 -1.72 5.21 -4.71
CA ALA A 149 -2.58 6.07 -5.51
C ALA A 149 -3.83 6.54 -4.73
N TYR A 150 -4.34 5.72 -3.80
CA TYR A 150 -5.43 6.08 -2.87
C TYR A 150 -4.96 6.79 -1.60
N GLY A 151 -3.69 7.22 -1.54
CA GLY A 151 -3.18 7.98 -0.41
C GLY A 151 -2.82 7.12 0.81
N GLY A 152 -2.47 5.86 0.60
CA GLY A 152 -2.00 4.95 1.64
C GLY A 152 -3.12 4.21 2.38
N ARG A 153 -4.38 4.35 1.94
CA ARG A 153 -5.52 3.66 2.55
C ARG A 153 -6.48 3.11 1.51
N VAL A 154 -6.98 1.90 1.76
CA VAL A 154 -8.09 1.31 1.01
C VAL A 154 -9.41 1.73 1.66
N GLU A 155 -10.17 2.62 1.02
CA GLU A 155 -11.51 3.02 1.47
C GLU A 155 -12.63 2.60 0.52
N SER A 156 -12.31 2.16 -0.71
CA SER A 156 -13.31 1.90 -1.74
C SER A 156 -13.36 0.43 -2.18
N LEU A 157 -14.58 -0.05 -2.46
CA LEU A 157 -14.81 -1.36 -3.11
C LEU A 157 -14.15 -1.43 -4.49
N SER A 158 -13.98 -0.27 -5.16
CA SER A 158 -13.29 -0.18 -6.46
C SER A 158 -11.85 -0.71 -6.40
N TYR A 159 -11.18 -0.62 -5.25
CA TYR A 159 -9.87 -1.22 -5.05
C TYR A 159 -9.90 -2.74 -5.29
N GLY A 160 -10.81 -3.45 -4.62
CA GLY A 160 -10.96 -4.89 -4.76
C GLY A 160 -11.36 -5.31 -6.18
N LEU A 161 -12.23 -4.52 -6.84
CA LEU A 161 -12.62 -4.78 -8.23
C LEU A 161 -11.43 -4.66 -9.19
N VAL A 162 -10.58 -3.64 -9.04
CA VAL A 162 -9.37 -3.47 -9.87
C VAL A 162 -8.42 -4.65 -9.68
N MET A 163 -8.20 -5.10 -8.43
CA MET A 163 -7.37 -6.28 -8.14
C MET A 163 -7.94 -7.55 -8.76
N PHE A 164 -9.25 -7.77 -8.64
CA PHE A 164 -9.92 -8.91 -9.24
C PHE A 164 -9.77 -8.93 -10.76
N VAL A 165 -10.04 -7.79 -11.42
CA VAL A 165 -9.90 -7.65 -12.88
C VAL A 165 -8.46 -7.91 -13.31
N TYR A 166 -7.48 -7.37 -12.59
CA TYR A 166 -6.07 -7.61 -12.87
C TYR A 166 -5.73 -9.11 -12.79
N VAL A 167 -6.10 -9.81 -11.72
CA VAL A 167 -5.82 -11.25 -11.58
C VAL A 167 -6.48 -12.06 -12.69
N VAL A 168 -7.76 -11.81 -12.98
CA VAL A 168 -8.49 -12.52 -14.04
C VAL A 168 -7.82 -12.32 -15.40
N LEU A 169 -7.47 -11.08 -15.74
CA LEU A 169 -6.80 -10.78 -17.01
C LEU A 169 -5.43 -11.44 -17.09
N THR A 170 -4.62 -11.35 -16.02
CA THR A 170 -3.28 -11.96 -15.99
C THR A 170 -3.36 -13.47 -16.16
N ILE A 171 -4.24 -14.15 -15.42
CA ILE A 171 -4.41 -15.60 -15.52
C ILE A 171 -4.96 -16.00 -16.89
N VAL A 172 -6.00 -15.34 -17.39
CA VAL A 172 -6.59 -15.70 -18.70
C VAL A 172 -5.55 -15.54 -19.82
N LEU A 173 -4.81 -14.44 -19.85
CA LEU A 173 -3.82 -14.19 -20.91
C LEU A 173 -2.60 -15.13 -20.80
N SER A 174 -2.17 -15.50 -19.59
CA SER A 174 -1.05 -16.42 -19.40
C SER A 174 -1.42 -17.89 -19.59
N GLU A 175 -2.65 -18.30 -19.26
CA GLU A 175 -3.08 -19.69 -19.41
C GLU A 175 -3.50 -20.01 -20.85
N TYR A 176 -4.26 -19.10 -21.48
CA TYR A 176 -4.79 -19.32 -22.83
C TYR A 176 -3.90 -18.76 -23.94
N GLY A 177 -2.89 -17.96 -23.60
CA GLY A 177 -1.88 -17.52 -24.56
C GLY A 177 -1.08 -18.72 -25.10
N PRO A 178 -0.79 -18.75 -26.41
CA PRO A 178 0.15 -19.72 -26.96
C PRO A 178 1.59 -19.32 -26.63
N TRP A 179 2.47 -20.32 -26.52
CA TRP A 179 3.92 -20.08 -26.45
C TRP A 179 4.41 -19.35 -27.72
N PRO A 180 5.24 -18.31 -27.63
CA PRO A 180 5.86 -17.72 -26.43
C PRO A 180 5.12 -16.47 -25.90
N ILE A 181 3.93 -16.17 -26.44
CA ILE A 181 3.16 -14.95 -26.16
C ILE A 181 2.72 -14.90 -24.69
N ASP A 182 2.34 -16.03 -24.11
CA ASP A 182 2.00 -16.16 -22.69
C ASP A 182 3.15 -15.75 -21.77
N ALA A 183 4.36 -16.27 -22.02
CA ALA A 183 5.57 -15.95 -21.27
C ALA A 183 5.98 -14.48 -21.43
N VAL A 184 5.94 -13.97 -22.67
CA VAL A 184 6.24 -12.57 -22.97
C VAL A 184 5.26 -11.65 -22.26
N PHE A 185 3.96 -11.95 -22.31
CA PHE A 185 2.93 -11.18 -21.61
C PHE A 185 3.16 -11.20 -20.10
N PHE A 186 3.40 -12.38 -19.51
CA PHE A 186 3.61 -12.52 -18.07
C PHE A 186 4.81 -11.71 -17.59
N ARG A 187 5.93 -11.73 -18.32
CA ARG A 187 7.11 -10.88 -18.03
C ARG A 187 6.81 -9.40 -18.22
N TRP A 188 6.13 -9.04 -19.30
CA TRP A 188 5.79 -7.65 -19.62
C TRP A 188 4.94 -7.01 -18.51
N GLN A 189 3.89 -7.69 -18.04
CA GLN A 189 3.02 -7.12 -17.03
C GLN A 189 3.73 -6.99 -15.66
N GLY A 190 4.60 -7.95 -15.30
CA GLY A 190 5.40 -7.88 -14.07
C GLY A 190 6.41 -6.72 -14.13
N LEU A 191 7.12 -6.58 -15.24
CA LEU A 191 8.01 -5.42 -15.46
C LEU A 191 7.25 -4.08 -15.40
N CYS A 192 5.98 -4.03 -15.80
CA CYS A 192 5.16 -2.82 -15.66
C CYS A 192 4.91 -2.47 -14.19
N SER A 193 4.73 -3.44 -13.29
CA SER A 193 4.60 -3.17 -11.87
C SER A 193 5.95 -2.84 -11.21
N ASP A 194 7.03 -3.54 -11.60
CA ASP A 194 8.40 -3.30 -11.10
C ASP A 194 8.86 -1.86 -11.35
N PHE A 195 8.82 -1.42 -12.62
CA PHE A 195 9.17 -0.04 -12.99
C PHE A 195 8.24 0.95 -12.31
N GLY A 196 6.96 0.60 -12.17
CA GLY A 196 5.95 1.43 -11.51
C GLY A 196 6.33 1.69 -10.06
N LEU A 197 6.72 0.65 -9.32
CA LEU A 197 7.12 0.74 -7.91
C LEU A 197 8.40 1.57 -7.76
N LEU A 198 9.41 1.34 -8.60
CA LEU A 198 10.64 2.12 -8.57
C LEU A 198 10.36 3.61 -8.80
N ILE A 199 9.60 3.94 -9.86
CA ILE A 199 9.19 5.32 -10.16
C ILE A 199 8.44 5.92 -8.97
N PHE A 200 7.53 5.16 -8.37
CA PHE A 200 6.74 5.63 -7.24
C PHE A 200 7.61 5.93 -6.01
N PHE A 201 8.52 5.02 -5.62
CA PHE A 201 9.39 5.23 -4.46
C PHE A 201 10.35 6.42 -4.65
N ILE A 202 10.89 6.62 -5.86
CA ILE A 202 11.69 7.82 -6.18
C ILE A 202 10.86 9.09 -5.95
N ARG A 203 9.61 9.11 -6.43
CA ARG A 203 8.71 10.26 -6.24
C ARG A 203 8.34 10.49 -4.78
N LEU A 204 8.13 9.41 -4.03
CA LEU A 204 7.83 9.46 -2.61
C LEU A 204 8.99 10.09 -1.83
N TYR A 205 10.23 9.67 -2.10
CA TYR A 205 11.43 10.24 -1.50
C TYR A 205 11.58 11.72 -1.84
N VAL A 206 11.53 12.08 -3.14
CA VAL A 206 11.68 13.47 -3.58
C VAL A 206 10.60 14.37 -2.99
N THR A 207 9.34 13.91 -2.95
CA THR A 207 8.23 14.69 -2.38
C THR A 207 8.43 14.90 -0.89
N THR A 208 8.78 13.85 -0.16
CA THR A 208 9.04 13.92 1.28
C THR A 208 10.20 14.86 1.58
N LEU A 209 11.30 14.74 0.84
CA LEU A 209 12.47 15.61 0.98
C LEU A 209 12.13 17.08 0.72
N ASN A 210 11.35 17.37 -0.33
CA ASN A 210 10.96 18.73 -0.67
C ASN A 210 10.03 19.35 0.38
N GLN A 211 9.07 18.58 0.88
CA GLN A 211 8.18 19.03 1.97
C GLN A 211 8.98 19.33 3.23
N LEU A 212 9.86 18.41 3.62
CA LEU A 212 10.73 18.59 4.78
C LEU A 212 11.63 19.82 4.67
N LYS A 213 12.20 20.09 3.49
CA LYS A 213 12.96 21.33 3.21
C LYS A 213 12.10 22.59 3.29
N ALA A 214 10.83 22.52 2.89
CA ALA A 214 9.91 23.66 2.97
C ALA A 214 9.59 24.07 4.42
N PHE A 215 9.72 23.16 5.39
CA PHE A 215 9.65 23.50 6.82
C PHE A 215 10.88 24.25 7.36
N GLY A 216 11.94 24.42 6.55
CA GLY A 216 13.18 25.08 6.94
C GLY A 216 14.19 24.09 7.54
N ASP A 217 14.58 24.32 8.80
CA ASP A 217 15.55 23.45 9.49
C ASP A 217 14.90 22.11 9.87
N LEU A 218 15.33 21.06 9.18
CA LEU A 218 14.93 19.66 9.41
C LEU A 218 15.04 19.27 10.89
N ASN A 219 16.11 19.69 11.55
CA ASN A 219 16.36 19.37 12.96
C ASN A 219 15.36 20.07 13.86
N LYS A 220 14.91 21.27 13.49
CA LYS A 220 13.89 22.03 14.21
C LYS A 220 12.53 21.35 14.09
N HIS A 221 12.16 20.85 12.90
CA HIS A 221 10.92 20.10 12.70
C HIS A 221 10.90 18.82 13.56
N ASP A 222 11.96 18.02 13.50
CA ASP A 222 12.07 16.81 14.31
C ASP A 222 12.06 17.11 15.81
N LYS A 223 12.71 18.21 16.23
CA LYS A 223 12.67 18.66 17.63
C LYS A 223 11.26 19.05 18.06
N LEU A 224 10.51 19.75 17.21
CA LEU A 224 9.12 20.13 17.48
C LEU A 224 8.21 18.90 17.59
N LEU A 225 8.31 17.94 16.67
CA LEU A 225 7.55 16.69 16.74
C LEU A 225 7.86 15.93 18.03
N ARG A 226 9.15 15.83 18.41
CA ARG A 226 9.56 15.21 19.68
C ARG A 226 9.00 15.95 20.90
N GLN A 227 8.95 17.28 20.87
CA GLN A 227 8.39 18.08 21.96
C GLN A 227 6.88 17.86 22.08
N GLN A 228 6.16 17.84 20.96
CA GLN A 228 4.72 17.55 20.95
C GLN A 228 4.42 16.15 21.44
N GLN A 229 5.19 15.16 21.00
CA GLN A 229 5.01 13.79 21.45
C GLN A 229 5.27 13.64 22.95
N ARG A 230 6.33 14.28 23.47
CA ARG A 230 6.60 14.31 24.92
C ARG A 230 5.44 14.93 25.70
N ALA A 231 4.84 16.00 25.19
CA ALA A 231 3.67 16.61 25.82
C ALA A 231 2.45 15.67 25.82
N VAL A 232 2.21 14.95 24.71
CA VAL A 232 1.14 13.94 24.64
C VAL A 232 1.40 12.80 25.61
N ASP A 233 2.62 12.26 25.65
CA ASP A 233 2.97 11.16 26.55
C ASP A 233 2.88 11.58 28.03
N GLN A 234 3.28 12.81 28.36
CA GLN A 234 3.11 13.40 29.70
C GLN A 234 1.63 13.53 30.08
N ASN A 235 0.78 14.00 29.16
CA ASN A 235 -0.66 14.12 29.41
C ASN A 235 -1.30 12.74 29.60
N VAL A 236 -0.92 11.74 28.79
CA VAL A 236 -1.42 10.37 28.94
C VAL A 236 -0.96 9.77 30.28
N ALA A 237 0.30 9.94 30.64
CA ALA A 237 0.83 9.47 31.92
C ALA A 237 0.12 10.13 33.12
N ALA A 238 -0.18 11.43 33.03
CA ALA A 238 -0.92 12.16 34.05
C ALA A 238 -2.34 11.61 34.22
N ILE A 239 -3.07 11.37 33.13
CA ILE A 239 -4.43 10.78 33.17
C ILE A 239 -4.39 9.36 33.77
N VAL A 240 -3.41 8.54 33.38
CA VAL A 240 -3.25 7.20 33.94
C VAL A 240 -2.95 7.25 35.44
N ALA A 241 -2.12 8.19 35.89
CA ALA A 241 -1.82 8.37 37.31
C ALA A 241 -3.02 8.90 38.11
N GLU A 242 -3.78 9.84 37.55
CA GLU A 242 -5.03 10.35 38.14
C GLU A 242 -6.05 9.21 38.33
N ASN A 243 -6.27 8.40 37.29
CA ASN A 243 -7.17 7.24 37.37
C ASN A 243 -6.68 6.16 38.35
N ALA A 244 -5.35 5.99 38.50
CA ALA A 244 -4.78 5.04 39.46
C ALA A 244 -4.94 5.49 40.93
N THR A 245 -5.15 6.79 41.18
CA THR A 245 -5.31 7.34 42.54
C THR A 245 -6.76 7.57 42.94
N ALA A 246 -7.70 7.48 42.00
CA ALA A 246 -9.12 7.57 42.29
C ALA A 246 -9.54 6.40 43.22
N PRO A 247 -10.16 6.67 44.39
CA PRO A 247 -10.52 5.65 45.34
C PRO A 247 -11.48 4.65 44.70
N THR A 248 -11.00 3.41 44.59
CA THR A 248 -11.65 2.29 43.94
C THR A 248 -12.85 1.84 44.78
N ALA A 249 -14.00 2.48 44.62
CA ALA A 249 -15.26 1.87 45.04
C ALA A 249 -15.48 0.66 44.11
N MET A 250 -15.17 -0.54 44.60
CA MET A 250 -15.28 -1.79 43.84
C MET A 250 -16.72 -1.97 43.33
N SER A 251 -16.95 -1.56 42.09
CA SER A 251 -18.20 -1.76 41.37
C SER A 251 -18.02 -2.97 40.47
N ALA A 252 -18.97 -3.90 40.46
CA ALA A 252 -18.89 -5.15 39.70
C ALA A 252 -18.74 -4.98 38.17
N ASN A 253 -18.84 -3.76 37.64
CA ASN A 253 -18.70 -3.43 36.21
C ASN A 253 -17.32 -2.88 35.80
N GLN A 254 -16.36 -2.81 36.72
CA GLN A 254 -15.06 -2.16 36.55
C GLN A 254 -14.24 -2.58 35.31
N PRO A 255 -14.16 -3.88 34.92
CA PRO A 255 -13.33 -4.28 33.78
C PRO A 255 -13.80 -3.70 32.44
N ALA A 256 -15.11 -3.50 32.29
CA ALA A 256 -15.68 -2.95 31.06
C ALA A 256 -15.48 -1.43 30.97
N GLU A 257 -15.38 -0.76 32.11
CA GLU A 257 -15.17 0.68 32.18
C GLU A 257 -13.69 1.04 31.98
N ASP A 258 -12.78 0.26 32.57
CA ASP A 258 -11.33 0.39 32.35
C ASP A 258 -10.99 0.19 30.86
N HIS A 259 -11.62 -0.78 30.19
CA HIS A 259 -11.39 -1.01 28.77
C HIS A 259 -11.89 0.17 27.91
N ARG A 260 -13.06 0.76 28.24
CA ARG A 260 -13.57 1.95 27.55
C ARG A 260 -12.70 3.18 27.78
N GLN A 261 -12.18 3.36 28.99
CA GLN A 261 -11.28 4.46 29.32
C GLN A 261 -9.95 4.32 28.56
N LEU A 262 -9.41 3.11 28.45
CA LEU A 262 -8.22 2.83 27.65
C LEU A 262 -8.45 3.15 26.16
N GLU A 263 -9.57 2.72 25.59
CA GLU A 263 -9.94 3.08 24.21
C GLU A 263 -10.13 4.59 24.02
N ALA A 264 -10.75 5.27 24.98
CA ALA A 264 -10.94 6.73 24.92
C ALA A 264 -9.59 7.47 24.97
N LEU A 265 -8.66 7.02 25.81
CA LEU A 265 -7.28 7.52 25.87
C LEU A 265 -6.53 7.29 24.56
N GLU A 266 -6.66 6.11 23.94
CA GLU A 266 -6.06 5.86 22.63
C GLU A 266 -6.64 6.77 21.54
N ARG A 267 -7.96 7.03 21.57
CA ARG A 267 -8.60 7.98 20.65
C ARG A 267 -8.09 9.39 20.86
N ILE A 268 -7.96 9.85 22.11
CA ILE A 268 -7.41 11.18 22.44
C ILE A 268 -5.95 11.28 21.99
N LYS A 269 -5.13 10.25 22.27
CA LYS A 269 -3.72 10.18 21.82
C LYS A 269 -3.63 10.30 20.30
N LYS A 270 -4.45 9.55 19.57
CA LYS A 270 -4.51 9.61 18.09
C LYS A 270 -4.93 11.01 17.59
N HIS A 271 -5.89 11.66 18.27
CA HIS A 271 -6.38 12.98 17.89
C HIS A 271 -5.37 14.10 18.16
N LEU A 272 -4.62 14.01 19.26
CA LEU A 272 -3.58 14.99 19.62
C LEU A 272 -2.35 14.88 18.71
N VAL A 273 -1.92 13.66 18.35
CA VAL A 273 -0.79 13.44 17.42
C VAL A 273 -1.12 13.94 16.01
N ALA A 274 -2.35 13.76 15.54
CA ALA A 274 -2.78 14.20 14.21
C ALA A 274 -2.84 15.73 14.06
N LYS A 275 -2.89 16.50 15.16
CA LYS A 275 -3.01 17.97 15.15
C LYS A 275 -1.66 18.68 15.15
N ALA A 276 -0.66 18.07 14.50
CA ALA A 276 0.66 18.67 14.30
C ALA A 276 0.53 20.07 13.67
N PRO A 277 1.47 21.00 13.95
CA PRO A 277 1.35 22.36 13.49
C PRO A 277 1.57 22.35 11.99
N ALA A 278 0.50 22.64 11.24
CA ALA A 278 0.62 23.00 9.83
C ALA A 278 1.72 24.08 9.72
N PRO A 279 2.62 24.01 8.72
CA PRO A 279 3.66 25.01 8.57
C PRO A 279 3.03 26.40 8.62
N GLU A 280 3.74 27.39 9.16
CA GLU A 280 3.22 28.75 9.27
C GLU A 280 2.74 29.27 7.90
N GLN A 281 3.41 28.86 6.82
CA GLN A 281 2.98 29.06 5.44
C GLN A 281 1.68 28.33 5.06
N ALA A 282 1.44 27.12 5.55
CA ALA A 282 0.15 26.45 5.35
C ALA A 282 -0.95 27.11 6.18
N ARG A 283 -0.67 27.60 7.40
CA ARG A 283 -1.64 28.43 8.14
C ARG A 283 -1.93 29.73 7.43
N GLN A 284 -0.91 30.40 6.89
CA GLN A 284 -1.06 31.62 6.09
C GLN A 284 -1.82 31.33 4.79
N GLN A 285 -1.56 30.21 4.11
CA GLN A 285 -2.33 29.79 2.92
C GLN A 285 -3.77 29.43 3.27
N GLN A 286 -4.03 28.79 4.40
CA GLN A 286 -5.38 28.48 4.88
C GLN A 286 -6.12 29.76 5.26
N GLN A 287 -5.45 30.70 5.92
CA GLN A 287 -5.99 32.03 6.23
C GLN A 287 -6.31 32.81 4.95
N GLN A 288 -5.39 32.82 3.97
CA GLN A 288 -5.64 33.46 2.67
C GLN A 288 -6.79 32.79 1.90
N GLN A 289 -6.93 31.47 1.95
CA GLN A 289 -8.06 30.78 1.33
C GLN A 289 -9.38 31.10 2.03
N GLN A 290 -9.39 31.16 3.37
CA GLN A 290 -10.57 31.54 4.14
C GLN A 290 -10.96 33.01 3.87
N GLU A 291 -9.99 33.91 3.79
CA GLU A 291 -10.22 35.31 3.42
C GLU A 291 -10.78 35.44 1.99
N GLN A 292 -10.26 34.68 1.03
CA GLN A 292 -10.78 34.67 -0.35
C GLN A 292 -12.19 34.10 -0.44
N GLU A 293 -12.50 33.03 0.29
CA GLU A 293 -13.84 32.43 0.31
C GLU A 293 -14.85 33.37 1.01
N GLU A 294 -14.42 34.03 2.08
CA GLU A 294 -15.24 35.04 2.75
C GLU A 294 -15.47 36.27 1.86
N GLU A 295 -14.46 36.71 1.11
CA GLU A 295 -14.59 37.80 0.15
C GLU A 295 -15.52 37.44 -1.01
N ALA A 296 -15.44 36.21 -1.51
CA ALA A 296 -16.37 35.69 -2.51
C ALA A 296 -17.82 35.69 -1.99
N ARG A 297 -18.06 35.19 -0.77
CA ARG A 297 -19.38 35.24 -0.12
C ARG A 297 -19.87 36.67 0.09
N ARG A 298 -18.98 37.59 0.47
CA ARG A 298 -19.29 39.04 0.61
C ARG A 298 -19.66 39.64 -0.75
N SER A 299 -19.00 39.22 -1.83
CA SER A 299 -19.31 39.66 -3.19
C SER A 299 -20.71 39.19 -3.63
N GLU A 300 -21.04 37.91 -3.43
CA GLU A 300 -22.35 37.34 -3.74
C GLU A 300 -23.48 37.98 -2.92
N ALA A 301 -23.22 38.28 -1.65
CA ALA A 301 -24.17 38.99 -0.81
C ALA A 301 -24.41 40.43 -1.31
N ARG A 302 -23.38 41.12 -1.83
CA ARG A 302 -23.51 42.46 -2.42
C ARG A 302 -24.30 42.42 -3.73
N THR A 303 -24.04 41.47 -4.63
CA THR A 303 -24.82 41.28 -5.86
C THR A 303 -26.28 40.94 -5.55
N SER A 304 -26.51 40.05 -4.59
CA SER A 304 -27.86 39.67 -4.15
C SER A 304 -28.63 40.87 -3.56
N ARG A 305 -27.98 41.71 -2.73
CA ARG A 305 -28.59 42.96 -2.24
C ARG A 305 -28.87 43.93 -3.36
N ARG A 306 -27.95 44.09 -4.32
CA ARG A 306 -28.13 45.00 -5.46
C ARG A 306 -29.32 44.57 -6.34
N ALA A 307 -29.43 43.27 -6.65
CA ALA A 307 -30.56 42.72 -7.39
C ALA A 307 -31.91 42.94 -6.65
N ARG A 308 -31.93 42.74 -5.33
CA ARG A 308 -33.11 43.02 -4.50
C ARG A 308 -33.47 44.51 -4.48
N PHE A 309 -32.48 45.39 -4.49
CA PHE A 309 -32.70 46.83 -4.59
C PHE A 309 -33.21 47.23 -5.99
N THR A 310 -32.75 46.58 -7.06
CA THR A 310 -33.21 46.92 -8.43
C THR A 310 -34.67 46.54 -8.66
N HIS A 311 -35.15 45.46 -8.04
CA HIS A 311 -36.56 45.07 -8.08
C HIS A 311 -37.49 46.04 -7.33
N LEU A 312 -37.00 46.74 -6.30
CA LEU A 312 -37.78 47.70 -5.51
C LEU A 312 -38.01 49.05 -6.22
N PHE A 313 -37.29 49.34 -7.31
CA PHE A 313 -37.41 50.61 -8.06
C PHE A 313 -38.08 50.46 -9.43
N TYR A 314 -38.48 49.25 -9.84
CA TYR A 314 -39.13 49.01 -11.13
C TYR A 314 -40.62 48.63 -11.05
N ASP A 315 -41.20 48.59 -9.85
CA ASP A 315 -42.59 48.15 -9.63
C ASP A 315 -43.59 49.32 -9.53
N ASN A 316 -43.31 50.46 -10.16
CA ASN A 316 -44.21 51.62 -10.14
C ASN A 316 -44.31 52.31 -11.51
N SER A 317 -44.65 51.57 -12.55
CA SER A 317 -45.17 52.13 -13.80
C SER A 317 -45.89 51.07 -14.63
N SER A 318 -47.20 50.93 -14.45
CA SER A 318 -48.20 50.84 -15.53
C SER A 318 -49.56 50.41 -14.95
N SER A 319 -50.43 51.41 -14.81
CA SER A 319 -51.88 51.24 -14.80
C SER A 319 -52.43 51.65 -16.17
N SER A 320 -53.62 51.15 -16.50
CA SER A 320 -54.41 51.36 -17.74
C SER A 320 -53.86 50.58 -18.95
N SER A 321 -54.65 49.87 -19.76
CA SER A 321 -56.10 49.86 -20.02
C SER A 321 -56.43 48.58 -20.82
N ASP A 322 -57.67 48.10 -20.72
CA ASP A 322 -58.59 47.64 -21.79
C ASP A 322 -58.06 46.80 -22.97
N ASP A 323 -58.75 45.85 -23.58
CA ASP A 323 -60.03 45.15 -23.39
C ASP A 323 -60.07 44.11 -24.55
N SER A 324 -60.94 43.12 -24.41
CA SER A 324 -61.61 42.36 -25.49
C SER A 324 -60.99 41.11 -26.15
N SER A 325 -61.86 40.10 -26.14
CA SER A 325 -62.13 39.05 -27.13
C SER A 325 -61.34 37.74 -27.08
N ASP A 326 -62.04 36.76 -26.50
CA ASP A 326 -62.53 35.56 -27.16
C ASP A 326 -61.57 34.42 -27.57
N ASP A 327 -61.96 33.28 -26.99
CA ASP A 327 -62.14 31.97 -27.60
C ASP A 327 -61.09 30.86 -27.44
N GLU A 328 -61.68 29.77 -26.94
CA GLU A 328 -61.42 28.37 -27.22
C GLU A 328 -60.27 27.60 -26.53
N ARG A 329 -60.74 26.88 -25.50
CA ARG A 329 -60.75 25.41 -25.40
C ARG A 329 -59.52 24.67 -24.87
N ALA A 330 -59.80 23.98 -23.76
CA ALA A 330 -59.43 22.59 -23.42
C ALA A 330 -57.92 22.26 -23.41
N SER A 331 -57.33 21.86 -22.28
CA SER A 331 -57.73 20.70 -21.51
C SER A 331 -57.23 20.77 -20.07
N ARG A 332 -58.16 20.64 -19.13
CA ARG A 332 -57.90 20.39 -17.71
C ARG A 332 -57.48 18.93 -17.51
N ASN A 333 -56.50 18.70 -16.65
CA ASN A 333 -56.51 17.52 -15.80
C ASN A 333 -55.85 17.83 -14.45
N PRO A 334 -56.62 17.88 -13.35
CA PRO A 334 -56.09 17.95 -11.99
C PRO A 334 -56.21 16.58 -11.33
N PHE A 335 -55.19 16.12 -10.58
CA PHE A 335 -55.47 15.17 -9.50
C PHE A 335 -54.58 15.40 -8.29
N HIS A 336 -55.30 15.71 -7.22
CA HIS A 336 -54.87 15.77 -5.83
C HIS A 336 -54.94 14.35 -5.23
N ARG A 337 -54.00 14.04 -4.34
CA ARG A 337 -54.20 13.39 -3.02
C ARG A 337 -54.67 11.91 -2.99
N SER A 338 -53.83 11.05 -2.41
CA SER A 338 -54.08 10.33 -1.13
C SER A 338 -53.07 9.20 -0.95
N GLY A 339 -52.56 9.03 0.27
CA GLY A 339 -51.68 7.90 0.60
C GLY A 339 -52.47 6.65 0.93
N VAL A 340 -51.83 5.48 0.81
CA VAL A 340 -52.22 4.22 1.46
C VAL A 340 -50.95 3.37 1.64
N GLN A 341 -50.68 3.01 2.90
CA GLN A 341 -49.77 1.94 3.31
C GLN A 341 -50.20 0.60 2.70
N LYS A 342 -49.27 -0.24 2.25
CA LYS A 342 -49.46 -1.70 2.29
C LYS A 342 -48.14 -2.42 2.54
N SER A 343 -48.07 -3.00 3.72
CA SER A 343 -47.18 -4.05 4.16
C SER A 343 -47.44 -5.35 3.38
N LYS A 344 -46.35 -6.06 3.06
CA LYS A 344 -46.29 -7.52 2.89
C LYS A 344 -44.92 -7.92 3.47
N GLY A 345 -44.76 -8.77 4.48
CA GLY A 345 -45.65 -9.84 4.93
C GLY A 345 -45.40 -11.10 4.10
N VAL A 346 -44.24 -11.73 4.25
CA VAL A 346 -44.03 -13.14 3.89
C VAL A 346 -43.48 -13.85 5.12
N ALA A 347 -44.31 -14.73 5.64
CA ALA A 347 -44.06 -15.54 6.81
C ALA A 347 -43.33 -16.84 6.45
N ALA A 348 -42.68 -17.34 7.50
CA ALA A 348 -42.01 -18.61 7.66
C ALA A 348 -42.76 -19.83 7.10
N THR A 349 -41.99 -20.83 6.68
CA THR A 349 -42.40 -22.24 6.77
C THR A 349 -41.31 -23.02 7.48
N LEU A 350 -41.73 -23.65 8.58
CA LEU A 350 -41.03 -24.62 9.40
C LEU A 350 -40.62 -25.86 8.59
N ARG A 351 -39.43 -26.41 8.87
CA ARG A 351 -39.25 -27.87 8.83
C ARG A 351 -38.26 -28.31 9.91
N ASN A 352 -38.80 -29.10 10.84
CA ASN A 352 -38.11 -29.82 11.89
C ASN A 352 -37.21 -30.93 11.32
N GLY A 353 -36.08 -31.15 12.00
CA GLY A 353 -35.78 -32.43 12.62
C GLY A 353 -34.84 -33.37 11.89
N SER A 354 -33.61 -33.49 12.41
CA SER A 354 -32.97 -34.79 12.67
C SER A 354 -31.72 -34.57 13.52
N ALA A 355 -31.77 -35.13 14.72
CA ALA A 355 -30.69 -35.19 15.69
C ALA A 355 -29.67 -36.27 15.27
N GLU A 356 -28.39 -35.98 15.47
CA GLU A 356 -27.32 -36.98 15.51
C GLU A 356 -26.36 -36.71 16.68
N PRO A 357 -25.71 -37.77 17.22
CA PRO A 357 -25.23 -37.81 18.60
C PRO A 357 -23.76 -37.37 18.73
N PRO A 358 -23.31 -37.02 19.95
CA PRO A 358 -21.90 -36.75 20.19
C PRO A 358 -21.12 -38.06 20.32
N ALA A 359 -20.07 -38.18 19.52
CA ALA A 359 -19.09 -39.25 19.56
C ALA A 359 -18.34 -39.26 20.92
N GLN A 360 -18.32 -40.44 21.52
CA GLN A 360 -17.44 -40.82 22.61
C GLN A 360 -15.99 -40.83 22.10
N HIS A 361 -15.10 -40.09 22.75
CA HIS A 361 -13.67 -40.37 22.69
C HIS A 361 -13.15 -40.82 24.04
N THR A 362 -12.45 -41.93 23.96
CA THR A 362 -11.95 -42.83 24.99
C THR A 362 -10.77 -42.26 25.77
N ASN A 363 -10.78 -42.53 27.06
CA ASN A 363 -9.64 -42.46 27.97
C ASN A 363 -8.45 -43.29 27.48
N GLY A 364 -7.25 -42.72 27.59
CA GLY A 364 -5.98 -43.41 27.38
C GLY A 364 -4.80 -42.68 28.02
N GLN A 365 -4.41 -43.13 29.22
CA GLN A 365 -3.04 -43.29 29.73
C GLN A 365 -2.11 -42.04 29.74
N ALA A 366 -1.88 -41.47 30.92
CA ALA A 366 -0.77 -41.80 31.83
C ALA A 366 0.60 -41.23 31.38
N ALA A 367 0.90 -40.01 31.85
CA ALA A 367 2.25 -39.48 31.92
C ALA A 367 2.51 -38.97 33.35
N SER A 368 3.58 -39.49 33.93
CA SER A 368 4.06 -39.25 35.30
C SER A 368 4.29 -37.77 35.59
N SER A 369 3.61 -37.25 36.61
CA SER A 369 3.99 -35.98 37.23
C SER A 369 4.89 -36.28 38.43
N THR A 370 6.17 -35.95 38.30
CA THR A 370 7.16 -35.98 39.38
C THR A 370 6.92 -34.76 40.27
N THR A 371 6.27 -34.96 41.41
CA THR A 371 6.07 -33.93 42.44
C THR A 371 7.37 -33.75 43.23
N HIS A 372 8.15 -32.73 42.90
CA HIS A 372 9.21 -32.26 43.81
C HIS A 372 8.56 -31.46 44.94
N LEU A 373 8.48 -32.08 46.12
CA LEU A 373 8.22 -31.41 47.39
C LEU A 373 9.37 -30.44 47.69
N LEU A 374 9.14 -29.15 47.48
CA LEU A 374 10.01 -28.10 48.00
C LEU A 374 9.67 -27.86 49.47
N SER A 375 10.71 -27.96 50.30
CA SER A 375 10.70 -27.75 51.74
C SER A 375 10.26 -26.33 52.11
N PRO A 376 9.33 -26.13 53.06
CA PRO A 376 8.95 -24.81 53.55
C PRO A 376 9.95 -24.35 54.61
N SER A 377 11.11 -23.80 54.19
CA SER A 377 12.12 -23.32 55.16
C SER A 377 12.97 -22.11 54.72
N GLU A 378 12.72 -21.47 53.58
CA GLU A 378 13.51 -20.30 53.15
C GLU A 378 12.67 -19.13 52.61
N ALA A 379 11.46 -18.93 53.13
CA ALA A 379 10.65 -17.75 52.84
C ALA A 379 11.02 -16.58 53.75
N ASN A 380 12.19 -15.99 53.54
CA ASN A 380 12.50 -14.64 54.08
C ASN A 380 13.63 -13.93 53.31
N THR A 381 13.73 -14.14 52.00
CA THR A 381 14.41 -13.16 51.14
C THR A 381 13.40 -12.04 50.88
N SER A 382 13.56 -10.92 51.58
CA SER A 382 12.89 -9.68 51.21
C SER A 382 13.28 -9.37 49.77
N ILE A 383 12.35 -9.60 48.83
CA ILE A 383 12.48 -9.12 47.47
C ILE A 383 12.48 -7.60 47.60
N ALA A 384 13.68 -7.02 47.61
CA ALA A 384 13.85 -5.58 47.54
C ALA A 384 13.23 -5.16 46.21
N ILE A 385 12.02 -4.60 46.29
CA ILE A 385 11.39 -3.94 45.16
C ILE A 385 12.41 -2.88 44.73
N PRO A 386 13.02 -3.01 43.53
CA PRO A 386 13.95 -2.00 43.08
C PRO A 386 13.21 -0.65 43.11
N PRO A 387 13.85 0.42 43.58
CA PRO A 387 13.22 1.73 43.61
C PRO A 387 12.67 2.03 42.20
N PRO A 388 11.48 2.64 42.09
CA PRO A 388 10.91 2.97 40.79
C PRO A 388 11.96 3.72 39.99
N LEU A 389 12.33 3.16 38.82
CA LEU A 389 13.27 3.78 37.91
C LEU A 389 12.87 5.23 37.76
N SER A 390 13.81 6.15 38.04
CA SER A 390 13.49 7.56 37.92
C SER A 390 13.06 7.80 36.47
N VAL A 391 12.06 8.67 36.27
CA VAL A 391 11.57 9.01 34.92
C VAL A 391 12.71 9.44 34.00
N ASN A 392 13.83 9.92 34.55
CA ASN A 392 15.02 10.30 33.81
C ASN A 392 15.85 9.09 33.31
N ASP A 393 15.86 7.96 34.01
CA ASP A 393 16.64 6.77 33.64
C ASP A 393 15.99 6.00 32.46
N VAL A 394 14.66 5.92 32.44
CA VAL A 394 13.89 5.33 31.32
C VAL A 394 14.02 6.18 30.04
N VAL A 395 14.21 7.49 30.19
CA VAL A 395 14.34 8.41 29.07
C VAL A 395 15.73 8.32 28.42
N HIS A 396 16.79 8.10 29.22
CA HIS A 396 18.16 8.02 28.71
C HIS A 396 18.51 6.69 28.04
N GLN A 397 17.90 5.57 28.43
CA GLN A 397 18.18 4.25 27.83
C GLN A 397 17.60 4.07 26.42
N SER A 398 16.81 5.03 25.92
CA SER A 398 16.16 4.95 24.59
C SER A 398 16.97 5.51 23.43
N SER A 399 18.18 6.01 23.69
CA SER A 399 19.06 6.53 22.65
C SER A 399 20.09 5.47 22.27
N VAL A 400 19.90 4.89 21.09
CA VAL A 400 20.94 4.24 20.28
C VAL A 400 21.29 2.81 20.71
N GLU A 401 20.43 1.84 20.38
CA GLU A 401 20.82 0.42 20.45
C GLU A 401 21.74 -0.03 19.30
N TRP A 402 21.81 0.72 18.18
CA TRP A 402 22.52 0.28 16.96
C TRP A 402 23.45 1.30 16.30
N GLY A 403 23.74 2.44 16.93
CA GLY A 403 24.71 3.43 16.42
C GLY A 403 24.30 4.22 15.17
N VAL A 404 23.37 3.72 14.35
CA VAL A 404 22.93 4.37 13.10
C VAL A 404 21.85 5.41 13.40
N LYS A 405 22.18 6.69 13.15
CA LYS A 405 21.21 7.80 13.18
C LYS A 405 20.54 7.91 11.82
N TRP A 406 19.37 7.29 11.67
CA TRP A 406 18.52 7.52 10.51
C TRP A 406 17.95 8.95 10.52
N ARG A 407 18.02 9.62 9.37
CA ARG A 407 17.38 10.93 9.16
C ARG A 407 16.19 10.73 8.23
N ASN A 408 15.07 11.39 8.52
CA ASN A 408 13.96 11.42 7.57
C ASN A 408 14.37 12.26 6.34
N PRO A 409 14.24 11.80 5.09
CA PRO A 409 13.56 10.59 4.61
C PRO A 409 14.47 9.47 4.10
N ASP A 410 15.69 9.34 4.63
CA ASP A 410 16.72 8.42 4.14
C ASP A 410 16.30 6.94 4.20
N GLN A 411 15.35 6.58 5.09
CA GLN A 411 14.78 5.24 5.11
C GLN A 411 14.07 4.87 3.79
N LEU A 412 13.54 5.84 3.05
CA LEU A 412 12.91 5.59 1.75
C LEU A 412 13.95 5.24 0.67
N LEU A 413 15.24 5.54 0.88
CA LEU A 413 16.30 5.07 -0.01
C LEU A 413 16.42 3.55 0.01
N LEU A 414 16.05 2.88 1.10
CA LEU A 414 16.00 1.42 1.16
C LEU A 414 14.95 0.86 0.21
N LEU A 415 13.76 1.49 0.12
CA LEU A 415 12.72 1.10 -0.83
C LEU A 415 13.15 1.33 -2.28
N ILE A 416 13.80 2.47 -2.56
CA ILE A 416 14.34 2.76 -3.90
C ILE A 416 15.40 1.75 -4.28
N ALA A 417 16.36 1.47 -3.38
CA ALA A 417 17.42 0.50 -3.63
C ALA A 417 16.84 -0.91 -3.84
N ALA A 418 15.88 -1.33 -3.01
CA ALA A 418 15.21 -2.61 -3.14
C ALA A 418 14.51 -2.76 -4.50
N ALA A 419 13.67 -1.79 -4.87
CA ALA A 419 12.97 -1.79 -6.16
C ALA A 419 13.95 -1.71 -7.35
N PHE A 420 15.04 -0.96 -7.21
CA PHE A 420 16.08 -0.87 -8.24
C PHE A 420 16.76 -2.21 -8.49
N PHE A 421 17.23 -2.90 -7.44
CA PHE A 421 17.85 -4.21 -7.61
C PHE A 421 16.88 -5.21 -8.21
N HIS A 422 15.65 -5.24 -7.70
CA HIS A 422 14.60 -6.13 -8.19
C HIS A 422 14.32 -5.92 -9.69
N VAL A 423 14.05 -4.69 -10.13
CA VAL A 423 13.81 -4.41 -11.56
C VAL A 423 15.06 -4.63 -12.41
N ALA A 424 16.26 -4.34 -11.90
CA ALA A 424 17.51 -4.56 -12.63
C ALA A 424 17.73 -6.04 -12.95
N GLY A 425 17.49 -6.93 -11.98
CA GLY A 425 17.52 -8.37 -12.20
C GLY A 425 16.49 -8.83 -13.23
N ASN A 426 15.24 -8.36 -13.10
CA ASN A 426 14.16 -8.68 -14.03
C ASN A 426 14.48 -8.19 -15.46
N VAL A 427 15.08 -7.01 -15.62
CA VAL A 427 15.52 -6.48 -16.91
C VAL A 427 16.61 -7.34 -17.52
N VAL A 428 17.65 -7.69 -16.76
CA VAL A 428 18.78 -8.49 -17.25
C VAL A 428 18.30 -9.89 -17.69
N THR A 429 17.52 -10.59 -16.87
CA THR A 429 16.99 -11.92 -17.25
C THR A 429 15.98 -11.86 -18.40
N THR A 430 15.28 -10.72 -18.59
CA THR A 430 14.35 -10.56 -19.72
C THR A 430 15.08 -10.27 -21.03
N ILE A 431 16.21 -9.54 -20.99
CA ILE A 431 16.99 -9.26 -22.20
C ILE A 431 17.83 -10.47 -22.62
N TRP A 432 18.43 -11.17 -21.65
CA TRP A 432 19.28 -12.33 -21.88
C TRP A 432 18.69 -13.60 -21.26
N THR A 433 17.49 -13.97 -21.73
CA THR A 433 16.73 -15.15 -21.23
C THR A 433 17.50 -16.47 -21.30
N GLN A 434 18.50 -16.53 -22.18
CA GLN A 434 19.32 -17.71 -22.44
C GLN A 434 20.68 -17.70 -21.73
N SER A 435 20.94 -16.71 -20.87
CA SER A 435 22.25 -16.51 -20.27
C SER A 435 22.27 -16.94 -18.80
N LEU A 436 23.11 -17.92 -18.47
CA LEU A 436 23.35 -18.36 -17.09
C LEU A 436 23.89 -17.22 -16.19
N PRO A 437 24.81 -16.35 -16.65
CA PRO A 437 25.15 -15.12 -15.94
C PRO A 437 23.95 -14.19 -15.69
N ALA A 438 23.02 -14.06 -16.64
CA ALA A 438 21.82 -13.24 -16.44
C ALA A 438 20.88 -13.84 -15.37
N LEU A 439 20.73 -15.17 -15.35
CA LEU A 439 20.02 -15.88 -14.29
C LEU A 439 20.69 -15.65 -12.93
N ALA A 440 22.03 -15.72 -12.86
CA ALA A 440 22.78 -15.45 -11.63
C ALA A 440 22.54 -14.02 -11.13
N VAL A 441 22.62 -13.02 -12.02
CA VAL A 441 22.33 -11.60 -11.68
C VAL A 441 20.91 -11.44 -11.18
N PHE A 442 19.93 -12.08 -11.82
CA PHE A 442 18.54 -12.08 -11.36
C PHE A 442 18.41 -12.65 -9.94
N GLN A 443 18.95 -13.84 -9.68
CA GLN A 443 18.85 -14.47 -8.35
C GLN A 443 19.58 -13.67 -7.26
N ILE A 444 20.77 -13.13 -7.57
CA ILE A 444 21.52 -12.25 -6.64
C ILE A 444 20.72 -10.97 -6.36
N SER A 445 20.10 -10.39 -7.38
CA SER A 445 19.31 -9.17 -7.21
C SER A 445 18.11 -9.36 -6.28
N TYR A 446 17.47 -10.53 -6.30
CA TYR A 446 16.42 -10.90 -5.36
C TYR A 446 17.02 -11.08 -3.96
N GLY A 447 18.20 -11.69 -3.89
CA GLY A 447 18.99 -11.79 -2.67
C GLY A 447 19.38 -10.46 -2.03
N LEU A 448 19.35 -9.35 -2.78
CA LEU A 448 19.59 -8.00 -2.28
C LEU A 448 18.28 -7.23 -2.01
N ALA A 449 17.31 -7.31 -2.93
CA ALA A 449 16.08 -6.53 -2.88
C ALA A 449 15.22 -6.88 -1.65
N PHE A 450 14.99 -8.16 -1.39
CA PHE A 450 14.07 -8.58 -0.34
C PHE A 450 14.63 -8.38 1.08
N PRO A 451 15.94 -8.55 1.35
CA PRO A 451 16.50 -8.11 2.62
C PRO A 451 16.39 -6.61 2.83
N LEU A 452 16.51 -5.78 1.79
CA LEU A 452 16.34 -4.34 1.88
C LEU A 452 14.89 -3.95 2.21
N TYR A 453 13.88 -4.62 1.64
CA TYR A 453 12.49 -4.46 2.04
C TYR A 453 12.25 -4.88 3.50
N GLY A 454 12.79 -6.02 3.92
CA GLY A 454 12.71 -6.47 5.32
C GLY A 454 13.40 -5.50 6.29
N TYR A 455 14.55 -4.94 5.88
CA TYR A 455 15.28 -3.96 6.66
C TYR A 455 14.54 -2.61 6.73
N TYR A 456 13.90 -2.17 5.65
CA TYR A 456 13.00 -1.02 5.68
C TYR A 456 11.90 -1.20 6.73
N LEU A 457 11.23 -2.35 6.77
CA LEU A 457 10.19 -2.64 7.77
C LEU A 457 10.73 -2.56 9.19
N TYR A 458 11.94 -3.08 9.41
CA TYR A 458 12.61 -2.97 10.70
C TYR A 458 12.89 -1.51 11.08
N VAL A 459 13.44 -0.73 10.15
CA VAL A 459 13.76 0.68 10.38
C VAL A 459 12.50 1.49 10.66
N ASP A 460 11.43 1.29 9.89
CA ASP A 460 10.16 2.03 10.04
C ASP A 460 9.42 1.67 11.33
N ASN A 461 9.38 0.38 11.71
CA ASN A 461 8.64 -0.05 12.90
C ASN A 461 9.44 0.07 14.21
N HIS A 462 10.77 0.01 14.17
CA HIS A 462 11.58 -0.08 15.40
C HIS A 462 12.65 1.01 15.56
N ALA A 463 13.33 1.41 14.48
CA ALA A 463 14.47 2.32 14.58
C ALA A 463 14.07 3.79 14.55
N LEU A 464 13.02 4.12 13.80
CA LEU A 464 12.56 5.48 13.60
C LEU A 464 11.56 5.91 14.67
N ARG A 465 11.79 7.10 15.22
CA ARG A 465 10.78 7.83 16.00
C ARG A 465 9.95 8.63 15.00
N GLN A 466 8.61 8.51 15.06
CA GLN A 466 7.61 9.33 14.35
C GLN A 466 8.17 10.17 13.20
N THR A 467 8.44 9.52 12.07
CA THR A 467 8.76 10.26 10.85
C THR A 467 7.49 10.60 10.12
N LYS A 468 7.55 11.65 9.31
CA LYS A 468 6.47 12.04 8.39
C LYS A 468 6.91 11.76 6.97
N VAL A 469 6.15 10.90 6.29
CA VAL A 469 6.32 10.60 4.87
C VAL A 469 5.21 11.30 4.11
N TYR A 470 5.56 12.14 3.15
CA TYR A 470 4.59 12.93 2.40
C TYR A 470 4.27 12.24 1.08
N LEU A 471 3.02 11.86 0.89
CA LEU A 471 2.57 11.19 -0.32
C LEU A 471 2.61 12.15 -1.51
N PRO A 472 3.10 11.71 -2.68
CA PRO A 472 3.20 12.56 -3.85
C PRO A 472 1.81 12.99 -4.32
N SER A 473 1.56 14.31 -4.36
CA SER A 473 0.35 14.85 -4.98
C SER A 473 0.34 14.47 -6.46
N THR A 474 -0.64 13.67 -6.86
CA THR A 474 -0.75 13.19 -8.24
C THR A 474 -1.94 13.89 -8.91
N SER A 475 -1.65 14.74 -9.89
CA SER A 475 -2.68 15.13 -10.86
C SER A 475 -3.00 13.91 -11.74
N LYS A 476 -4.18 13.90 -12.38
CA LYS A 476 -4.54 12.86 -13.35
C LYS A 476 -3.49 12.74 -14.47
N ALA A 477 -2.99 13.87 -14.95
CA ALA A 477 -1.94 13.91 -15.98
C ALA A 477 -0.61 13.31 -15.49
N SER A 478 -0.20 13.60 -14.26
CA SER A 478 0.97 12.97 -13.65
C SER A 478 0.80 11.46 -13.55
N TYR A 479 -0.38 10.98 -13.15
CA TYR A 479 -0.66 9.55 -13.08
C TYR A 479 -0.51 8.87 -14.45
N VAL A 480 -1.15 9.42 -15.49
CA VAL A 480 -1.02 8.94 -16.88
C VAL A 480 0.44 8.92 -17.33
N LEU A 481 1.20 9.98 -17.03
CA LEU A 481 2.61 10.08 -17.37
C LEU A 481 3.43 8.92 -16.78
N TYR A 482 3.31 8.64 -15.48
CA TYR A 482 4.12 7.63 -14.82
C TYR A 482 3.69 6.20 -15.16
N VAL A 483 2.39 5.95 -15.31
CA VAL A 483 1.89 4.66 -15.80
C VAL A 483 2.39 4.41 -17.22
N SER A 484 2.30 5.40 -18.10
CA SER A 484 2.80 5.28 -19.49
C SER A 484 4.31 5.08 -19.54
N LEU A 485 5.07 5.75 -18.67
CA LEU A 485 6.51 5.56 -18.55
C LEU A 485 6.85 4.14 -18.11
N SER A 486 6.12 3.59 -17.13
CA SER A 486 6.34 2.22 -16.69
C SER A 486 6.08 1.19 -17.80
N ILE A 487 4.95 1.35 -18.50
CA ILE A 487 4.59 0.49 -19.63
C ILE A 487 5.63 0.61 -20.76
N PHE A 488 6.09 1.84 -21.06
CA PHE A 488 7.12 2.07 -22.07
C PHE A 488 8.42 1.34 -21.73
N LEU A 489 8.91 1.46 -20.48
CA LEU A 489 10.14 0.80 -20.05
C LEU A 489 10.02 -0.73 -20.11
N SER A 490 8.92 -1.29 -19.64
CA SER A 490 8.65 -2.74 -19.77
C SER A 490 8.62 -3.19 -21.24
N THR A 491 7.88 -2.47 -22.08
CA THR A 491 7.75 -2.76 -23.51
C THR A 491 9.10 -2.70 -24.22
N LEU A 492 9.94 -1.71 -23.89
CA LEU A 492 11.29 -1.58 -24.41
C LEU A 492 12.17 -2.76 -23.97
N THR A 493 12.14 -3.15 -22.70
CA THR A 493 12.91 -4.30 -22.18
C THR A 493 12.53 -5.60 -22.89
N VAL A 494 11.23 -5.89 -23.03
CA VAL A 494 10.74 -7.06 -23.76
C VAL A 494 11.17 -7.01 -25.23
N ARG A 495 11.07 -5.84 -25.87
CA ARG A 495 11.49 -5.68 -27.27
C ARG A 495 12.97 -6.00 -27.46
N LEU A 496 13.82 -5.53 -26.53
CA LEU A 496 15.25 -5.81 -26.54
C LEU A 496 15.52 -7.31 -26.32
N GLY A 497 14.81 -7.97 -25.41
CA GLY A 497 14.92 -9.41 -25.21
C GLY A 497 14.56 -10.22 -26.45
N LEU A 498 13.44 -9.90 -27.10
CA LEU A 498 13.06 -10.54 -28.37
C LEU A 498 14.10 -10.30 -29.48
N TYR A 499 14.69 -9.11 -29.53
CA TYR A 499 15.75 -8.81 -30.48
C TYR A 499 17.00 -9.67 -30.23
N VAL A 500 17.47 -9.73 -28.97
CA VAL A 500 18.63 -10.55 -28.59
C VAL A 500 18.39 -12.03 -28.87
N ALA A 501 17.22 -12.56 -28.51
CA ALA A 501 16.84 -13.94 -28.79
C ALA A 501 16.83 -14.24 -30.30
N SER A 502 16.27 -13.34 -31.12
CA SER A 502 16.26 -13.51 -32.58
C SER A 502 17.67 -13.55 -33.19
N LYS A 503 18.60 -12.74 -32.66
CA LYS A 503 20.00 -12.74 -33.11
C LYS A 503 20.77 -13.97 -32.65
N ALA A 504 20.49 -14.47 -31.45
CA ALA A 504 21.06 -15.73 -30.99
C ALA A 504 20.63 -16.89 -31.90
N ALA A 505 19.35 -16.94 -32.29
CA ALA A 505 18.82 -17.96 -33.20
C ALA A 505 19.43 -17.89 -34.61
N GLU A 506 19.71 -16.69 -35.14
CA GLU A 506 20.39 -16.53 -36.44
C GLU A 506 21.85 -17.04 -36.43
N LEU A 507 22.49 -17.07 -35.26
CA LEU A 507 23.89 -17.49 -35.10
C LEU A 507 24.05 -18.96 -34.71
N ALA A 508 22.96 -19.66 -34.40
CA ALA A 508 22.99 -21.07 -34.07
C ALA A 508 23.32 -21.91 -35.33
N PRO A 509 24.31 -22.82 -35.27
CA PRO A 509 24.82 -23.57 -36.42
C PRO A 509 23.86 -24.64 -36.96
#